data_AF-A0A9Y2E6B1-F1
#
_entry.id   AF-A0A9Y2E6B1-F1
#
_cell.length_a   1.000
_cell.length_b   1.000
_cell.length_c   1.000
_cell.angle_alpha   90.00
_cell.angle_beta   90.00
_cell.angle_gamma   90.00
#
_symmetry.space_group_name_H-M   'P 1'
#
loop_
_entity.id
_entity.type
_entity.pdbx_description
1 polymer ?
#
loop_
_entity_poly.entity_id
_entity_poly.type
_entity_poly.pdbx_seq_one_letter_code
_entity_poly.pdbx_strand_id
1 'polypeptide(L)'
;MVSDLSNRDRDRGQLILIGGITLAFVILGIVVVFNGVLFTQTMASSSTTETTDVEVAEYEIRQSVQGTVQRTNLDDGSDLTDAEERLVPPYRNATVGDRPSIVDVTEVEIDEDAQWYRSTLEEGEVFNATDDHEDRTEQHVGRFALLIDTDDDGDLTFSVDGEDVDVEHDNEQIDIVTGCELEYEDQDVVEIDFVAGTTNASELDGDCDDLDLIDPSDEIETIEFDDDTDDIGMYEIVAKGNGDLTPDIGGDDAVWQADVTYQYDSSDVTAEREITVDIYGDRR
;
A
#
# COMPACT_ATOMS: atom_id res chain seq x y z
N MET A 1 86.69 -8.97 49.97
CA MET A 1 85.34 -8.39 50.17
C MET A 1 85.05 -7.44 49.01
N VAL A 2 84.89 -7.95 47.78
CA VAL A 2 84.50 -7.16 46.58
C VAL A 2 83.89 -8.15 45.57
N SER A 3 82.65 -8.59 45.81
CA SER A 3 81.97 -9.53 44.91
C SER A 3 80.44 -9.41 45.01
N ASP A 4 79.89 -8.20 45.12
CA ASP A 4 78.44 -8.05 45.35
C ASP A 4 77.80 -6.77 44.79
N LEU A 5 78.37 -6.22 43.71
CA LEU A 5 77.78 -5.07 42.99
C LEU A 5 77.30 -5.42 41.58
N SER A 6 77.73 -6.54 40.99
CA SER A 6 77.39 -6.90 39.60
C SER A 6 76.00 -7.54 39.44
N ASN A 7 75.34 -7.98 40.51
CA ASN A 7 74.04 -8.67 40.42
C ASN A 7 72.85 -7.71 40.40
N ARG A 8 72.97 -6.53 41.04
CA ARG A 8 71.86 -5.56 41.15
C ARG A 8 71.50 -4.85 39.85
N ASP A 9 72.44 -4.67 38.93
CA ASP A 9 72.18 -4.04 37.62
C ASP A 9 71.57 -5.01 36.61
N ARG A 10 71.86 -6.31 36.73
CA ARG A 10 71.31 -7.33 35.83
C ARG A 10 69.82 -7.58 36.09
N ASP A 11 69.42 -7.57 37.36
CA ASP A 11 68.02 -7.72 37.77
C ASP A 11 67.15 -6.55 37.30
N ARG A 12 67.67 -5.32 37.28
CA ARG A 12 66.94 -4.13 36.80
C ARG A 12 66.76 -4.13 35.29
N GLY A 13 67.79 -4.53 34.54
CA GLY A 13 67.69 -4.69 33.09
C GLY A 13 66.70 -5.78 32.68
N GLN A 14 66.67 -6.89 33.43
CA GLN A 14 65.74 -8.00 33.18
C GLN A 14 64.29 -7.64 33.53
N LEU A 15 64.07 -6.87 34.61
CA LEU A 15 62.76 -6.33 34.97
C LEU A 15 62.20 -5.37 33.90
N ILE A 16 63.06 -4.51 33.33
CA ILE A 16 62.65 -3.60 32.23
C ILE A 16 62.29 -4.41 30.98
N LEU A 17 63.04 -5.47 30.67
CA LEU A 17 62.80 -6.31 29.50
C LEU A 17 61.49 -7.11 29.63
N ILE A 18 61.23 -7.68 30.81
CA ILE A 18 59.96 -8.37 31.09
C ILE A 18 58.78 -7.38 31.05
N GLY A 19 58.96 -6.19 31.65
CA GLY A 19 57.95 -5.12 31.60
C GLY A 19 57.62 -4.67 30.18
N GLY A 20 58.64 -4.51 29.32
CA GLY A 20 58.46 -4.12 27.92
C GLY A 20 57.72 -5.16 27.09
N ILE A 21 58.03 -6.45 27.28
CA ILE A 21 57.33 -7.55 26.60
C ILE A 21 55.86 -7.61 27.04
N THR A 22 55.60 -7.47 28.34
CA THR A 22 54.24 -7.50 28.88
C THR A 22 53.41 -6.33 28.33
N LEU A 23 53.98 -5.13 28.27
CA LEU A 23 53.35 -3.96 27.69
C LEU A 23 53.04 -4.16 26.20
N ALA A 24 53.97 -4.74 25.44
CA ALA A 24 53.78 -5.02 24.02
C ALA A 24 52.59 -5.97 23.79
N PHE A 25 52.45 -7.02 24.59
CA PHE A 25 51.31 -7.94 24.49
C PHE A 25 49.98 -7.29 24.86
N VAL A 26 49.96 -6.40 25.85
CA VAL A 26 48.76 -5.64 26.20
C VAL A 26 48.33 -4.74 25.06
N ILE A 27 49.26 -3.99 24.46
CA ILE A 27 48.97 -3.13 23.31
C ILE A 27 48.48 -3.96 22.12
N LEU A 28 49.11 -5.11 21.85
CA LEU A 28 48.70 -5.99 20.76
C LEU A 28 47.30 -6.56 20.98
N GLY A 29 46.96 -6.96 22.22
CA GLY A 29 45.62 -7.42 22.59
C GLY A 29 44.57 -6.33 22.42
N ILE A 30 44.88 -5.09 22.82
CA ILE A 30 44.00 -3.93 22.64
C ILE A 30 43.75 -3.67 21.15
N VAL A 31 44.78 -3.68 20.31
CA VAL A 31 44.65 -3.47 18.86
C VAL A 31 43.77 -4.55 18.20
N VAL A 32 43.93 -5.82 18.60
CA VAL A 32 43.11 -6.92 18.09
C VAL A 32 41.64 -6.75 18.49
N VAL A 33 41.36 -6.35 19.74
CA VAL A 33 39.99 -6.11 20.21
C VAL A 33 39.36 -4.90 19.52
N PHE A 34 40.08 -3.79 19.36
CA PHE A 34 39.56 -2.61 18.65
C PHE A 34 39.29 -2.90 17.18
N ASN A 35 40.19 -3.59 16.48
CA ASN A 35 39.96 -4.01 15.10
C ASN A 35 38.79 -4.99 14.98
N GLY A 36 38.61 -5.90 15.96
CA GLY A 36 37.47 -6.81 16.00
C GLY A 36 36.15 -6.07 16.18
N VAL A 37 36.06 -5.17 17.17
CA VAL A 37 34.83 -4.42 17.47
C VAL A 37 34.44 -3.47 16.33
N LEU A 38 35.42 -2.75 15.75
CA LEU A 38 35.15 -1.86 14.62
C LEU A 38 34.66 -2.63 13.39
N PHE A 39 35.22 -3.81 13.12
CA PHE A 39 34.77 -4.66 12.02
C PHE A 39 33.32 -5.14 12.21
N THR A 40 32.94 -5.50 13.44
CA THR A 40 31.57 -5.95 13.76
C THR A 40 30.56 -4.80 13.74
N GLN A 41 30.94 -3.59 14.20
CA GLN A 41 30.06 -2.42 14.19
C GLN A 41 29.76 -1.93 12.76
N THR A 42 30.76 -1.90 11.88
CA THR A 42 30.55 -1.47 10.49
C THR A 42 29.67 -2.45 9.70
N MET A 43 29.84 -3.76 9.88
CA MET A 43 29.00 -4.75 9.19
C MET A 43 27.55 -4.77 9.69
N ALA A 44 27.33 -4.63 11.01
CA ALA A 44 25.97 -4.63 11.56
C ALA A 44 25.20 -3.34 11.22
N SER A 45 25.89 -2.20 11.13
CA SER A 45 25.28 -0.92 10.76
C SER A 45 25.01 -0.79 9.25
N SER A 46 25.84 -1.38 8.37
CA SER A 46 25.52 -1.38 6.93
C SER A 46 24.31 -2.26 6.64
N SER A 47 24.32 -3.52 7.11
CA SER A 47 23.27 -4.49 6.77
C SER A 47 21.88 -4.06 7.21
N THR A 48 21.77 -3.36 8.35
CA THR A 48 20.48 -2.88 8.86
C THR A 48 19.97 -1.69 8.05
N THR A 49 20.87 -0.75 7.66
CA THR A 49 20.48 0.42 6.87
C THR A 49 20.08 0.02 5.45
N GLU A 50 20.80 -0.93 4.86
CA GLU A 50 20.54 -1.45 3.51
C GLU A 50 19.21 -2.19 3.42
N THR A 51 18.84 -2.96 4.45
CA THR A 51 17.55 -3.66 4.49
C THR A 51 16.39 -2.67 4.56
N THR A 52 16.51 -1.62 5.39
CA THR A 52 15.50 -0.56 5.49
C THR A 52 15.35 0.23 4.18
N ASP A 53 16.45 0.50 3.47
CA ASP A 53 16.39 1.26 2.21
C ASP A 53 15.65 0.45 1.10
N VAL A 54 15.82 -0.87 1.06
CA VAL A 54 15.07 -1.76 0.15
C VAL A 54 13.59 -1.81 0.52
N GLU A 55 13.26 -1.90 1.81
CA GLU A 55 11.87 -1.90 2.29
C GLU A 55 11.14 -0.59 1.93
N VAL A 56 11.82 0.56 2.01
CA VAL A 56 11.26 1.86 1.59
C VAL A 56 11.01 1.89 0.08
N ALA A 57 11.99 1.44 -0.73
CA ALA A 57 11.81 1.33 -2.17
C ALA A 57 10.59 0.47 -2.53
N GLU A 58 10.47 -0.68 -1.87
CA GLU A 58 9.37 -1.61 -2.09
C GLU A 58 8.01 -0.98 -1.75
N TYR A 59 7.92 -0.25 -0.63
CA TYR A 59 6.70 0.46 -0.23
C TYR A 59 6.31 1.56 -1.23
N GLU A 60 7.27 2.36 -1.70
CA GLU A 60 7.04 3.40 -2.71
C GLU A 60 6.55 2.79 -4.04
N ILE A 61 7.14 1.68 -4.47
CA ILE A 61 6.70 0.94 -5.66
C ILE A 61 5.27 0.44 -5.47
N ARG A 62 4.95 -0.22 -4.34
CA ARG A 62 3.59 -0.73 -4.06
C ARG A 62 2.54 0.37 -4.13
N GLN A 63 2.75 1.47 -3.41
CA GLN A 63 1.82 2.60 -3.37
C GLN A 63 1.60 3.22 -4.76
N SER A 64 2.67 3.34 -5.54
CA SER A 64 2.56 3.89 -6.89
C SER A 64 1.89 2.93 -7.87
N VAL A 65 2.12 1.63 -7.73
CA VAL A 65 1.45 0.59 -8.53
C VAL A 65 -0.04 0.60 -8.21
N GLN A 66 -0.40 0.52 -6.92
CA GLN A 66 -1.79 0.62 -6.46
C GLN A 66 -2.50 1.86 -7.03
N GLY A 67 -1.95 3.06 -6.82
CA GLY A 67 -2.61 4.29 -7.27
C GLY A 67 -2.68 4.43 -8.80
N THR A 68 -1.70 3.90 -9.54
CA THR A 68 -1.74 3.94 -11.02
C THR A 68 -2.76 2.96 -11.56
N VAL A 69 -2.77 1.73 -11.04
CA VAL A 69 -3.67 0.66 -11.47
C VAL A 69 -5.11 0.98 -11.07
N GLN A 70 -5.36 1.45 -9.85
CA GLN A 70 -6.69 1.92 -9.44
C GLN A 70 -7.21 2.99 -10.40
N ARG A 71 -6.38 3.96 -10.80
CA ARG A 71 -6.80 4.96 -11.77
C ARG A 71 -7.08 4.36 -13.16
N THR A 72 -6.30 3.37 -13.61
CA THR A 72 -6.55 2.69 -14.88
C THR A 72 -7.86 1.91 -14.84
N ASN A 73 -8.14 1.18 -13.74
CA ASN A 73 -9.40 0.44 -13.57
C ASN A 73 -10.64 1.35 -13.67
N LEU A 74 -10.53 2.64 -13.32
CA LEU A 74 -11.64 3.61 -13.34
C LEU A 74 -11.69 4.48 -14.61
N ASP A 75 -10.71 4.35 -15.51
CA ASP A 75 -10.64 5.13 -16.75
C ASP A 75 -11.31 4.34 -17.88
N ASP A 76 -12.61 4.63 -18.07
CA ASP A 76 -13.49 4.06 -19.10
C ASP A 76 -12.81 4.03 -20.49
N GLY A 77 -12.45 2.82 -20.93
CA GLY A 77 -11.84 2.57 -22.24
C GLY A 77 -10.30 2.58 -22.27
N SER A 78 -9.61 2.60 -21.13
CA SER A 78 -8.18 2.30 -21.09
C SER A 78 -7.96 0.79 -21.18
N ASP A 79 -7.14 0.37 -22.14
CA ASP A 79 -6.76 -1.04 -22.27
C ASP A 79 -5.83 -1.37 -21.10
N LEU A 80 -6.00 -2.50 -20.42
CA LEU A 80 -5.15 -2.85 -19.27
C LEU A 80 -3.66 -2.96 -19.65
N THR A 81 -3.36 -3.15 -20.92
CA THR A 81 -2.00 -2.99 -21.47
C THR A 81 -1.40 -1.59 -21.27
N ASP A 82 -2.23 -0.55 -21.16
CA ASP A 82 -1.80 0.80 -20.82
C ASP A 82 -1.30 0.90 -19.36
N ALA A 83 -1.74 0.03 -18.43
CA ALA A 83 -1.23 0.01 -17.07
C ALA A 83 0.26 -0.35 -17.04
N GLU A 84 0.67 -1.42 -17.74
CA GLU A 84 2.08 -1.81 -17.87
C GLU A 84 2.92 -0.69 -18.49
N GLU A 85 2.42 -0.11 -19.60
CA GLU A 85 3.10 0.99 -20.30
C GLU A 85 3.23 2.26 -19.47
N ARG A 86 2.34 2.48 -18.49
CA ARG A 86 2.38 3.63 -17.58
C ARG A 86 3.24 3.37 -16.34
N LEU A 87 3.32 2.13 -15.87
CA LEU A 87 4.06 1.76 -14.66
C LEU A 87 5.57 1.69 -14.89
N VAL A 88 6.03 1.10 -16.00
CA VAL A 88 7.46 0.87 -16.23
C VAL A 88 8.27 2.16 -16.43
N PRO A 89 7.84 3.15 -17.26
CA PRO A 89 8.69 4.29 -17.60
C PRO A 89 9.10 5.19 -16.42
N PRO A 90 8.21 5.52 -15.45
CA PRO A 90 8.57 6.32 -14.27
C PRO A 90 9.64 5.65 -13.41
N TYR A 91 9.63 4.32 -13.34
CA TYR A 91 10.53 3.53 -12.50
C TYR A 91 11.78 3.04 -13.22
N ARG A 92 11.96 3.39 -14.49
CA ARG A 92 13.16 3.03 -15.23
C ARG A 92 14.32 3.91 -14.80
N ASN A 93 15.26 3.34 -14.05
CA ASN A 93 16.41 4.05 -13.49
C ASN A 93 15.99 5.20 -12.53
N ALA A 94 14.99 4.97 -11.70
CA ALA A 94 14.50 5.92 -10.70
C ALA A 94 15.37 5.90 -9.45
N THR A 95 15.49 7.04 -8.75
CA THR A 95 16.24 7.12 -7.49
C THR A 95 15.33 7.06 -6.27
N VAL A 96 15.65 6.20 -5.31
CA VAL A 96 14.89 6.06 -4.05
C VAL A 96 15.52 6.90 -2.95
N GLY A 97 14.75 7.82 -2.38
CA GLY A 97 15.22 8.80 -1.40
C GLY A 97 16.32 9.75 -1.93
N ASP A 98 16.84 10.64 -1.09
CA ASP A 98 17.97 11.54 -1.42
C ASP A 98 19.33 10.80 -1.60
N ARG A 99 19.32 9.50 -1.92
CA ARG A 99 20.49 8.62 -1.99
C ARG A 99 20.70 8.04 -3.40
N PRO A 100 21.95 7.69 -3.77
CA PRO A 100 22.26 7.11 -5.07
C PRO A 100 21.92 5.61 -5.12
N SER A 101 20.65 5.27 -4.91
CA SER A 101 20.10 3.94 -5.17
C SER A 101 19.19 4.03 -6.39
N ILE A 102 19.37 3.11 -7.33
CA ILE A 102 18.59 3.00 -8.57
C ILE A 102 17.59 1.86 -8.40
N VAL A 103 16.33 2.13 -8.70
CA VAL A 103 15.32 1.11 -8.94
C VAL A 103 15.07 1.04 -10.45
N ASP A 104 14.99 -0.18 -10.97
CA ASP A 104 14.58 -0.46 -12.34
C ASP A 104 13.47 -1.50 -12.29
N VAL A 105 12.23 -1.09 -12.56
CA VAL A 105 11.11 -2.04 -12.74
C VAL A 105 11.26 -2.67 -14.11
N THR A 106 11.40 -4.00 -14.13
CA THR A 106 11.74 -4.75 -15.35
C THR A 106 10.54 -5.45 -15.97
N GLU A 107 9.58 -5.87 -15.13
CA GLU A 107 8.42 -6.64 -15.54
C GLU A 107 7.26 -6.34 -14.58
N VAL A 108 6.06 -6.25 -15.13
CA VAL A 108 4.80 -6.13 -14.42
C VAL A 108 3.88 -7.16 -15.06
N GLU A 109 3.39 -8.11 -14.28
CA GLU A 109 2.34 -9.05 -14.67
C GLU A 109 1.06 -8.65 -13.95
N ILE A 110 -0.05 -8.59 -14.69
CA ILE A 110 -1.32 -8.06 -14.22
C ILE A 110 -2.32 -9.21 -14.14
N ASP A 111 -3.01 -9.31 -13.01
CA ASP A 111 -4.10 -10.27 -12.79
C ASP A 111 -5.45 -9.57 -12.88
N GLU A 112 -6.18 -9.89 -13.94
CA GLU A 112 -7.49 -9.31 -14.33
C GLU A 112 -8.66 -10.11 -13.72
N ASP A 113 -8.52 -10.52 -12.46
CA ASP A 113 -9.49 -11.33 -11.71
C ASP A 113 -10.64 -10.49 -11.09
N ALA A 114 -10.84 -9.27 -11.58
CA ALA A 114 -11.88 -8.36 -11.12
C ALA A 114 -12.65 -7.73 -12.28
N GLN A 115 -13.80 -7.15 -11.97
CA GLN A 115 -14.62 -6.38 -12.89
C GLN A 115 -14.86 -4.98 -12.30
N TRP A 116 -14.87 -3.98 -13.16
CA TRP A 116 -15.30 -2.62 -12.83
C TRP A 116 -16.60 -2.28 -13.52
N TYR A 117 -17.46 -1.55 -12.82
CA TYR A 117 -18.72 -1.08 -13.37
C TYR A 117 -19.08 0.31 -12.82
N ARG A 118 -19.68 1.13 -13.68
CA ARG A 118 -20.25 2.44 -13.33
C ARG A 118 -21.64 2.57 -13.95
N SER A 119 -22.62 2.96 -13.15
CA SER A 119 -24.00 3.16 -13.62
C SER A 119 -24.74 4.19 -12.81
N THR A 120 -25.89 4.63 -13.34
CA THR A 120 -26.89 5.39 -12.57
C THR A 120 -27.43 4.55 -11.44
N LEU A 121 -27.85 5.23 -10.37
CA LEU A 121 -28.50 4.60 -9.22
C LEU A 121 -29.94 4.23 -9.61
N GLU A 122 -30.23 2.94 -9.71
CA GLU A 122 -31.56 2.38 -10.00
C GLU A 122 -31.89 1.31 -8.93
N GLU A 123 -33.18 1.15 -8.57
CA GLU A 123 -33.61 0.11 -7.63
C GLU A 123 -33.14 -1.28 -8.10
N GLY A 124 -32.51 -2.03 -7.20
CA GLY A 124 -32.13 -3.42 -7.44
C GLY A 124 -30.75 -3.82 -6.95
N GLU A 125 -30.39 -5.06 -7.25
CA GLU A 125 -29.11 -5.65 -6.89
C GLU A 125 -28.00 -5.09 -7.79
N VAL A 126 -26.99 -4.50 -7.16
CA VAL A 126 -25.75 -4.00 -7.80
C VAL A 126 -24.68 -5.07 -7.83
N PHE A 127 -24.67 -5.91 -6.80
CA PHE A 127 -23.70 -6.95 -6.58
C PHE A 127 -24.40 -8.14 -5.92
N ASN A 128 -24.24 -9.34 -6.48
CA ASN A 128 -24.82 -10.55 -5.90
C ASN A 128 -23.87 -11.74 -6.09
N ALA A 129 -23.29 -12.21 -5.00
CA ALA A 129 -22.38 -13.35 -4.98
C ALA A 129 -23.08 -14.72 -5.08
N THR A 130 -24.41 -14.75 -5.07
CA THR A 130 -25.21 -15.95 -4.81
C THR A 130 -25.58 -16.75 -6.05
N ASP A 131 -25.34 -16.24 -7.27
CA ASP A 131 -25.87 -16.85 -8.50
C ASP A 131 -25.09 -18.12 -8.92
N ASP A 132 -25.62 -19.27 -8.46
CA ASP A 132 -25.60 -20.67 -8.93
C ASP A 132 -24.37 -21.30 -9.64
N HIS A 133 -23.19 -20.69 -9.62
CA HIS A 133 -21.97 -21.30 -10.14
C HIS A 133 -21.20 -22.06 -9.04
N GLU A 134 -21.00 -23.37 -9.25
CA GLU A 134 -20.38 -24.31 -8.30
C GLU A 134 -18.90 -24.00 -7.96
N ASP A 135 -18.30 -23.00 -8.61
CA ASP A 135 -16.93 -22.52 -8.37
C ASP A 135 -16.97 -21.13 -7.71
N ARG A 136 -17.53 -21.05 -6.49
CA ARG A 136 -17.47 -19.84 -5.65
C ARG A 136 -16.03 -19.57 -5.23
N THR A 137 -15.34 -18.72 -5.97
CA THR A 137 -14.14 -18.05 -5.45
C THR A 137 -14.58 -16.90 -4.55
N GLU A 138 -13.80 -16.65 -3.50
CA GLU A 138 -13.96 -15.61 -2.50
C GLU A 138 -14.29 -14.26 -3.20
N GLN A 139 -15.51 -13.77 -3.03
CA GLN A 139 -15.99 -12.56 -3.69
C GLN A 139 -15.74 -11.35 -2.79
N HIS A 140 -15.04 -10.36 -3.33
CA HIS A 140 -14.58 -9.20 -2.56
C HIS A 140 -14.90 -7.92 -3.30
N VAL A 141 -15.19 -6.84 -2.56
CA VAL A 141 -15.42 -5.52 -3.15
C VAL A 141 -14.22 -4.64 -2.82
N GLY A 142 -13.47 -4.27 -3.85
CA GLY A 142 -12.25 -3.48 -3.74
C GLY A 142 -12.49 -1.96 -3.79
N ARG A 143 -13.60 -1.56 -4.41
CA ARG A 143 -14.10 -0.19 -4.41
C ARG A 143 -15.62 -0.22 -4.52
N PHE A 144 -16.26 0.63 -3.74
CA PHE A 144 -17.67 0.96 -3.89
C PHE A 144 -17.81 2.44 -3.58
N ALA A 145 -18.11 3.24 -4.59
CA ALA A 145 -18.18 4.68 -4.46
C ALA A 145 -19.49 5.23 -5.02
N LEU A 146 -20.11 6.15 -4.29
CA LEU A 146 -21.23 6.95 -4.79
C LEU A 146 -20.70 8.26 -5.36
N LEU A 147 -21.26 8.67 -6.48
CA LEU A 147 -20.98 9.90 -7.22
C LEU A 147 -22.27 10.72 -7.25
N ILE A 148 -22.49 11.53 -6.22
CA ILE A 148 -23.72 12.29 -6.00
C ILE A 148 -23.65 13.61 -6.76
N ASP A 149 -24.62 13.90 -7.62
CA ASP A 149 -24.74 15.17 -8.32
C ASP A 149 -25.30 16.22 -7.37
N THR A 150 -24.52 17.27 -7.12
CA THR A 150 -24.87 18.32 -6.16
C THR A 150 -25.97 19.27 -6.63
N ASP A 151 -26.30 19.25 -7.93
CA ASP A 151 -27.37 20.05 -8.52
C ASP A 151 -28.76 19.42 -8.31
N ASP A 152 -28.81 18.15 -7.89
CA ASP A 152 -30.04 17.40 -7.64
C ASP A 152 -30.30 17.26 -6.12
N ASP A 153 -31.50 16.83 -5.73
CA ASP A 153 -31.85 16.56 -4.33
C ASP A 153 -32.60 15.24 -4.24
N GLY A 154 -32.33 14.46 -3.18
CA GLY A 154 -33.00 13.19 -2.97
C GLY A 154 -32.39 12.33 -1.87
N ASP A 155 -33.05 11.20 -1.63
CA ASP A 155 -32.68 10.25 -0.59
C ASP A 155 -32.31 8.92 -1.26
N LEU A 156 -31.29 8.25 -0.73
CA LEU A 156 -30.83 6.95 -1.16
C LEU A 156 -30.68 6.03 0.04
N THR A 157 -31.20 4.82 -0.09
CA THR A 157 -30.91 3.73 0.83
C THR A 157 -30.27 2.60 0.04
N PHE A 158 -29.11 2.15 0.52
CA PHE A 158 -28.47 0.95 0.01
C PHE A 158 -28.13 0.01 1.15
N SER A 159 -28.12 -1.28 0.84
CA SER A 159 -27.87 -2.33 1.82
C SER A 159 -26.61 -3.09 1.44
N VAL A 160 -25.70 -3.28 2.40
CA VAL A 160 -24.53 -4.16 2.27
C VAL A 160 -24.75 -5.36 3.18
N ASP A 161 -24.88 -6.55 2.60
CA ASP A 161 -25.22 -7.78 3.34
C ASP A 161 -26.45 -7.66 4.27
N GLY A 162 -27.41 -6.80 3.87
CA GLY A 162 -28.63 -6.51 4.61
C GLY A 162 -28.46 -5.52 5.77
N GLU A 163 -27.32 -4.81 5.84
CA GLU A 163 -27.14 -3.63 6.69
C GLU A 163 -27.40 -2.36 5.86
N ASP A 164 -28.52 -1.69 6.15
CA ASP A 164 -28.97 -0.50 5.46
C ASP A 164 -28.09 0.73 5.81
N VAL A 165 -27.81 1.53 4.78
CA VAL A 165 -27.12 2.82 4.84
C VAL A 165 -27.99 3.84 4.12
N ASP A 166 -28.53 4.80 4.86
CA ASP A 166 -29.23 5.92 4.25
C ASP A 166 -28.30 7.12 4.02
N VAL A 167 -28.47 7.73 2.85
CA VAL A 167 -27.80 8.92 2.36
C VAL A 167 -28.89 9.91 1.99
N GLU A 168 -29.03 10.97 2.77
CA GLU A 168 -29.95 12.07 2.50
C GLU A 168 -29.15 13.20 1.86
N HIS A 169 -29.59 13.70 0.70
CA HIS A 169 -28.93 14.78 0.00
C HIS A 169 -29.87 15.95 -0.20
N ASP A 170 -29.48 17.11 0.32
CA ASP A 170 -30.12 18.38 0.02
C ASP A 170 -29.16 19.32 -0.72
N ASN A 171 -29.69 20.45 -1.21
CA ASN A 171 -28.93 21.39 -2.04
C ASN A 171 -27.69 22.01 -1.34
N GLU A 172 -27.50 21.81 -0.03
CA GLU A 172 -26.42 22.41 0.76
C GLU A 172 -25.49 21.36 1.40
N GLN A 173 -25.99 20.15 1.71
CA GLN A 173 -25.23 19.10 2.41
C GLN A 173 -25.67 17.68 2.03
N ILE A 174 -24.77 16.72 2.22
CA ILE A 174 -25.08 15.28 2.17
C ILE A 174 -24.94 14.70 3.59
N ASP A 175 -26.02 14.13 4.10
CA ASP A 175 -26.07 13.48 5.40
C ASP A 175 -26.02 11.96 5.24
N ILE A 176 -25.04 11.33 5.88
CA ILE A 176 -24.93 9.88 5.97
C ILE A 176 -25.40 9.50 7.38
N VAL A 177 -26.40 8.62 7.48
CA VAL A 177 -27.17 8.33 8.71
C VAL A 177 -26.34 7.95 9.94
N THR A 178 -25.06 7.61 9.78
CA THR A 178 -24.07 7.48 10.86
C THR A 178 -23.76 8.80 11.60
N GLY A 179 -24.35 9.93 11.19
CA GLY A 179 -24.10 11.24 11.79
C GLY A 179 -22.87 11.94 11.21
N CYS A 180 -22.52 11.58 9.97
CA CYS A 180 -21.51 12.24 9.16
C CYS A 180 -22.20 13.18 8.17
N GLU A 181 -21.91 14.47 8.28
CA GLU A 181 -22.45 15.51 7.42
C GLU A 181 -21.33 16.01 6.49
N LEU A 182 -21.58 16.01 5.18
CA LEU A 182 -20.64 16.41 4.16
C LEU A 182 -21.06 17.76 3.57
N GLU A 183 -20.22 18.78 3.75
CA GLU A 183 -20.42 20.09 3.13
C GLU A 183 -19.54 20.21 1.88
N TYR A 184 -20.09 20.81 0.82
CA TYR A 184 -19.39 21.01 -0.44
C TYR A 184 -19.55 22.45 -0.95
N GLU A 185 -18.46 23.05 -1.41
CA GLU A 185 -18.48 24.37 -2.05
C GLU A 185 -17.93 24.26 -3.48
N ASP A 186 -18.69 24.75 -4.46
CA ASP A 186 -18.29 24.82 -5.87
C ASP A 186 -17.92 23.45 -6.52
N GLN A 187 -18.48 22.34 -6.00
CA GLN A 187 -18.32 21.00 -6.57
C GLN A 187 -19.62 20.62 -7.29
N ASP A 188 -19.51 20.06 -8.50
CA ASP A 188 -20.67 19.53 -9.24
C ASP A 188 -21.01 18.10 -8.76
N VAL A 189 -20.01 17.35 -8.29
CA VAL A 189 -20.15 15.95 -7.86
C VAL A 189 -19.38 15.69 -6.57
N VAL A 190 -20.04 15.10 -5.58
CA VAL A 190 -19.41 14.58 -4.37
C VAL A 190 -19.20 13.07 -4.51
N GLU A 191 -17.96 12.63 -4.35
CA GLU A 191 -17.56 11.24 -4.31
C GLU A 191 -17.46 10.77 -2.86
N ILE A 192 -18.07 9.62 -2.55
CA ILE A 192 -17.98 8.94 -1.25
C ILE A 192 -17.56 7.50 -1.52
N ASP A 193 -16.35 7.12 -1.13
CA ASP A 193 -15.82 5.76 -1.27
C ASP A 193 -15.96 5.00 0.05
N PHE A 194 -16.86 4.02 0.07
CA PHE A 194 -17.21 3.21 1.25
C PHE A 194 -16.23 2.08 1.54
N VAL A 195 -15.25 1.85 0.66
CA VAL A 195 -14.15 0.89 0.91
C VAL A 195 -12.92 1.63 1.43
N ALA A 196 -12.65 2.81 0.90
CA ALA A 196 -11.53 3.64 1.35
C ALA A 196 -11.86 4.49 2.58
N GLY A 197 -13.15 4.71 2.87
CA GLY A 197 -13.60 5.65 3.90
C GLY A 197 -13.23 7.09 3.57
N THR A 198 -13.24 7.46 2.29
CA THR A 198 -12.80 8.79 1.82
C THR A 198 -13.88 9.52 1.06
N THR A 199 -13.84 10.84 1.09
CA THR A 199 -14.69 11.71 0.27
C THR A 199 -13.92 12.90 -0.26
N ASN A 200 -14.38 13.47 -1.37
CA ASN A 200 -13.87 14.73 -1.92
C ASN A 200 -14.61 15.97 -1.38
N ALA A 201 -15.57 15.81 -0.46
CA ALA A 201 -16.29 16.91 0.16
C ALA A 201 -15.34 17.97 0.76
N SER A 202 -15.80 19.21 0.80
CA SER A 202 -14.96 20.36 1.19
C SER A 202 -14.76 20.42 2.71
N GLU A 203 -15.80 20.12 3.48
CA GLU A 203 -15.77 20.04 4.94
C GLU A 203 -16.54 18.80 5.41
N LEU A 204 -16.16 18.29 6.59
CA LEU A 204 -16.81 17.16 7.26
C LEU A 204 -17.25 17.65 8.64
N ASP A 205 -18.52 17.47 8.99
CA ASP A 205 -19.03 17.66 10.34
C ASP A 205 -19.57 16.34 10.92
N GLY A 206 -19.52 16.20 12.24
CA GLY A 206 -19.97 14.98 12.92
C GLY A 206 -18.94 13.84 12.96
N ASP A 207 -19.44 12.60 12.97
CA ASP A 207 -18.65 11.37 13.14
C ASP A 207 -18.50 10.62 11.81
N CYS A 208 -17.51 11.04 11.02
CA CYS A 208 -17.20 10.49 9.70
C CYS A 208 -16.08 9.43 9.73
N ASP A 209 -15.72 8.93 10.92
CA ASP A 209 -14.61 7.97 11.05
C ASP A 209 -14.98 6.57 10.50
N ASP A 210 -16.28 6.26 10.39
CA ASP A 210 -16.82 4.95 9.99
C ASP A 210 -17.37 4.94 8.54
N LEU A 211 -16.76 5.71 7.62
CA LEU A 211 -17.14 5.66 6.20
C LEU A 211 -16.61 4.41 5.48
N ASP A 212 -15.64 3.69 6.06
CA ASP A 212 -15.06 2.45 5.54
C ASP A 212 -15.93 1.22 5.85
N LEU A 213 -17.20 1.27 5.43
CA LEU A 213 -18.21 0.23 5.69
C LEU A 213 -17.86 -1.13 5.09
N ILE A 214 -17.04 -1.17 4.03
CA ILE A 214 -16.68 -2.39 3.30
C ILE A 214 -15.18 -2.65 3.46
N ASP A 215 -14.80 -3.75 4.15
CA ASP A 215 -13.42 -4.23 4.17
C ASP A 215 -13.15 -5.04 2.89
N PRO A 216 -12.19 -4.65 2.04
CA PRO A 216 -11.91 -5.36 0.79
C PRO A 216 -11.33 -6.78 1.01
N SER A 217 -11.01 -7.13 2.25
CA SER A 217 -10.56 -8.47 2.65
C SER A 217 -11.72 -9.38 3.05
N ASP A 218 -12.90 -8.82 3.34
CA ASP A 218 -14.08 -9.55 3.76
C ASP A 218 -14.88 -9.99 2.54
N GLU A 219 -15.56 -11.13 2.66
CA GLU A 219 -16.48 -11.61 1.62
C GLU A 219 -17.79 -10.84 1.74
N ILE A 220 -18.24 -10.24 0.63
CA ILE A 220 -19.54 -9.58 0.55
C ILE A 220 -20.49 -10.50 -0.22
N GLU A 221 -21.71 -10.68 0.27
CA GLU A 221 -22.75 -11.46 -0.41
C GLU A 221 -23.55 -10.58 -1.37
N THR A 222 -23.98 -9.40 -0.93
CA THR A 222 -24.90 -8.55 -1.68
C THR A 222 -24.68 -7.07 -1.43
N ILE A 223 -24.81 -6.26 -2.49
CA ILE A 223 -25.05 -4.83 -2.42
C ILE A 223 -26.30 -4.53 -3.25
N GLU A 224 -27.30 -3.88 -2.64
CA GLU A 224 -28.57 -3.57 -3.29
C GLU A 224 -29.04 -2.14 -2.96
N PHE A 225 -29.73 -1.51 -3.92
CA PHE A 225 -30.44 -0.25 -3.74
C PHE A 225 -31.92 -0.52 -3.49
N ASP A 226 -32.45 0.00 -2.38
CA ASP A 226 -33.78 -0.34 -1.86
C ASP A 226 -34.93 0.52 -2.43
N ASP A 227 -34.62 1.69 -3.01
CA ASP A 227 -35.61 2.63 -3.51
C ASP A 227 -35.21 3.19 -4.90
N ASP A 228 -36.21 3.62 -5.68
CA ASP A 228 -36.01 4.37 -6.93
C ASP A 228 -35.32 5.72 -6.61
N THR A 229 -34.01 5.75 -6.78
CA THR A 229 -33.13 6.90 -6.52
C THR A 229 -32.90 7.75 -7.76
N ASP A 230 -33.91 7.79 -8.63
CA ASP A 230 -33.85 8.46 -9.92
C ASP A 230 -33.30 9.90 -9.72
N ASP A 231 -32.18 10.17 -10.38
CA ASP A 231 -31.53 11.47 -10.55
C ASP A 231 -30.59 11.99 -9.44
N ILE A 232 -30.28 11.27 -8.34
CA ILE A 232 -29.29 11.82 -7.37
C ILE A 232 -27.82 11.60 -7.76
N GLY A 233 -27.54 10.72 -8.73
CA GLY A 233 -26.17 10.45 -9.16
C GLY A 233 -25.91 9.06 -9.74
N MET A 234 -24.67 8.59 -9.56
CA MET A 234 -24.15 7.32 -10.06
C MET A 234 -23.44 6.54 -8.96
N TYR A 235 -23.15 5.27 -9.21
CA TYR A 235 -22.22 4.48 -8.41
C TYR A 235 -21.09 3.93 -9.28
N GLU A 236 -19.97 3.62 -8.61
CA GLU A 236 -18.88 2.82 -9.14
C GLU A 236 -18.61 1.64 -8.22
N ILE A 237 -18.33 0.48 -8.82
CA ILE A 237 -17.92 -0.72 -8.09
C ILE A 237 -16.74 -1.39 -8.80
N VAL A 238 -15.79 -1.89 -8.01
CA VAL A 238 -14.78 -2.84 -8.45
C VAL A 238 -14.86 -4.07 -7.56
N ALA A 239 -15.15 -5.23 -8.13
CA ALA A 239 -15.30 -6.46 -7.38
C ALA A 239 -14.43 -7.58 -7.95
N LYS A 240 -13.84 -8.37 -7.06
CA LYS A 240 -13.09 -9.60 -7.37
C LYS A 240 -14.05 -10.76 -7.54
N GLY A 241 -13.81 -11.55 -8.59
CA GLY A 241 -14.44 -12.84 -8.78
C GLY A 241 -14.89 -13.03 -10.21
N ASN A 242 -14.92 -14.29 -10.64
CA ASN A 242 -15.52 -14.70 -11.92
C ASN A 242 -17.07 -14.73 -11.86
N GLY A 243 -17.66 -14.11 -10.83
CA GLY A 243 -19.11 -14.01 -10.68
C GLY A 243 -19.59 -12.85 -11.54
N ASP A 244 -20.57 -13.11 -12.40
CA ASP A 244 -21.17 -12.07 -13.22
C ASP A 244 -21.67 -10.93 -12.32
N LEU A 245 -21.16 -9.70 -12.48
CA LEU A 245 -21.77 -8.52 -11.86
C LEU A 245 -23.23 -8.47 -12.32
N THR A 246 -24.17 -8.60 -11.38
CA THR A 246 -25.60 -8.59 -11.69
C THR A 246 -26.15 -7.18 -11.72
N PRO A 247 -27.05 -6.86 -12.66
CA PRO A 247 -27.62 -7.78 -13.68
C PRO A 247 -26.74 -7.98 -14.92
N ASP A 248 -25.97 -9.09 -15.03
CA ASP A 248 -25.21 -9.53 -16.22
C ASP A 248 -24.62 -8.33 -17.01
N ILE A 249 -24.11 -7.35 -16.24
CA ILE A 249 -23.79 -6.02 -16.75
C ILE A 249 -22.34 -6.10 -17.14
N GLY A 250 -22.09 -6.06 -18.45
CA GLY A 250 -20.76 -6.18 -19.06
C GLY A 250 -19.82 -5.08 -18.61
N GLY A 251 -19.36 -5.17 -17.38
CA GLY A 251 -18.26 -4.40 -16.84
C GLY A 251 -16.99 -4.74 -17.60
N ASP A 252 -16.08 -3.78 -17.62
CA ASP A 252 -14.76 -3.99 -18.17
C ASP A 252 -13.92 -4.79 -17.17
N ASP A 253 -13.01 -5.61 -17.70
CA ASP A 253 -12.02 -6.32 -16.90
C ASP A 253 -11.23 -5.30 -16.06
N ALA A 254 -10.99 -5.63 -14.79
CA ALA A 254 -10.26 -4.79 -13.85
C ALA A 254 -9.14 -5.59 -13.18
N VAL A 255 -8.07 -4.88 -12.83
CA VAL A 255 -6.92 -5.49 -12.16
C VAL A 255 -7.18 -5.59 -10.66
N TRP A 256 -7.06 -6.80 -10.11
CA TRP A 256 -7.11 -7.01 -8.67
C TRP A 256 -5.73 -7.09 -8.03
N GLN A 257 -4.76 -7.64 -8.75
CA GLN A 257 -3.42 -7.91 -8.27
C GLN A 257 -2.39 -7.67 -9.38
N ALA A 258 -1.19 -7.23 -9.00
CA ALA A 258 -0.08 -7.08 -9.94
C ALA A 258 1.21 -7.63 -9.33
N ASP A 259 1.91 -8.48 -10.08
CA ASP A 259 3.24 -8.96 -9.75
C ASP A 259 4.29 -8.06 -10.40
N VAL A 260 5.13 -7.44 -9.58
CA VAL A 260 6.13 -6.46 -10.02
C VAL A 260 7.52 -7.00 -9.75
N THR A 261 8.30 -7.18 -10.80
CA THR A 261 9.73 -7.47 -10.69
C THR A 261 10.55 -6.19 -10.82
N TYR A 262 11.38 -5.91 -9.83
CA TYR A 262 12.27 -4.75 -9.82
C TYR A 262 13.70 -5.12 -9.40
N GLN A 263 14.65 -4.41 -10.00
CA GLN A 263 16.05 -4.43 -9.60
C GLN A 263 16.36 -3.21 -8.73
N TYR A 264 16.87 -3.44 -7.53
CA TYR A 264 17.45 -2.42 -6.66
C TYR A 264 18.96 -2.47 -6.76
N ASP A 265 19.59 -1.36 -7.14
CA ASP A 265 21.04 -1.21 -7.25
C ASP A 265 21.54 -0.02 -6.42
N SER A 266 22.48 -0.27 -5.53
CA SER A 266 23.10 0.73 -4.65
C SER A 266 24.62 0.57 -4.68
N SER A 267 25.35 1.43 -3.96
CA SER A 267 26.82 1.32 -3.89
C SER A 267 27.33 0.00 -3.31
N ASP A 268 26.48 -0.71 -2.55
CA ASP A 268 26.89 -1.84 -1.71
C ASP A 268 26.04 -3.10 -1.97
N VAL A 269 24.80 -2.95 -2.44
CA VAL A 269 23.84 -4.03 -2.69
C VAL A 269 23.20 -3.89 -4.07
N THR A 270 23.21 -4.99 -4.83
CA THR A 270 22.36 -5.19 -6.00
C THR A 270 21.45 -6.39 -5.73
N ALA A 271 20.15 -6.22 -5.85
CA ALA A 271 19.16 -7.27 -5.63
C ALA A 271 18.05 -7.19 -6.68
N GLU A 272 17.56 -8.35 -7.11
CA GLU A 272 16.32 -8.49 -7.88
C GLU A 272 15.25 -9.01 -6.92
N ARG A 273 14.07 -8.41 -6.98
CA ARG A 273 12.93 -8.71 -6.11
C ARG A 273 11.67 -8.78 -6.94
N GLU A 274 10.81 -9.69 -6.55
CA GLU A 274 9.47 -9.85 -7.07
C GLU A 274 8.53 -9.58 -5.90
N ILE A 275 7.55 -8.71 -6.12
CA ILE A 275 6.54 -8.37 -5.14
C ILE A 275 5.16 -8.50 -5.77
N THR A 276 4.27 -9.12 -5.03
CA THR A 276 2.85 -9.10 -5.33
C THR A 276 2.25 -7.86 -4.68
N VAL A 277 1.46 -7.13 -5.45
CA VAL A 277 0.79 -5.90 -5.05
C VAL A 277 -0.71 -6.13 -5.16
N ASP A 278 -1.39 -6.25 -4.02
CA ASP A 278 -2.84 -6.25 -3.97
C ASP A 278 -3.33 -4.82 -4.24
N ILE A 279 -4.15 -4.64 -5.26
CA ILE A 279 -4.59 -3.30 -5.68
C ILE A 279 -5.57 -2.72 -4.67
N TYR A 280 -6.41 -3.58 -4.09
CA TYR A 280 -7.43 -3.22 -3.12
C TYR A 280 -7.23 -3.87 -1.74
N GLY A 281 -6.33 -4.85 -1.61
CA GLY A 281 -6.03 -5.54 -0.35
C GLY A 281 -4.96 -4.85 0.52
N ASP A 282 -4.98 -5.17 1.82
CA ASP A 282 -4.01 -4.74 2.86
C ASP A 282 -3.88 -3.22 3.08
N ARG A 283 -4.96 -2.58 3.59
CA ARG A 283 -4.95 -1.18 4.08
C ARG A 283 -4.68 -1.02 5.59
N ARG A 284 -4.25 -2.07 6.31
CA ARG A 284 -4.02 -2.03 7.78
C ARG A 284 -2.60 -1.67 8.21
#